data_AF-A0A430LS74-F1
#
_entry.id   AF-A0A430LS74-F1
#
_cell.length_a   1.000
_cell.length_b   1.000
_cell.length_c   1.000
_cell.angle_alpha   90.00
_cell.angle_beta   90.00
_cell.angle_gamma   90.00
#
_symmetry.space_group_name_H-M   'P 1'
#
loop_
_entity.id
_entity.type
_entity.pdbx_description
1 polymer ?
#
loop_
_entity_poly.entity_id
_entity_poly.type
_entity_poly.pdbx_seq_one_letter_code
_entity_poly.pdbx_strand_id
1 'polypeptide(L)'
;MPPKKGKEPAPKKGTKSVDDRTFGMKNKKGGAAQKEIARMSANLKNSGSAEEKRKQAEKAAREREKKAAEEARRETEALLNKPAQIQKVPFGVDPKTVVCIFYKKGNCEKGRKCKFAHDLAVERKTEKKNLYNDTRKEEEEKKKVETSADWDEEKLRKVVLSKKGNQRTTTDKVCKYFIEAIEDGKYGWFWICPNGGDKCMYKHALPPGFILKTKEQRAAEKALLDKSPLKTLTLEDFLESERHKLTGDLTPVTPETFAKWKKERLDKKAAEEQLRKAKENTGRALFESGKWRDEDDSEATDDEDDDVWNLEKLRKETEAIRSQKEEARLATLHGTPSFGTPGVGTPGVDTPAEDTPAETPAEEASAEETPAEEKSGS
;
A
#
# COMPACT_ATOMS: atom_id res chain seq x y z
N MET A 1 99.72 -7.23 -35.88
CA MET A 1 99.92 -5.80 -35.58
C MET A 1 99.09 -4.98 -36.57
N PRO A 2 98.42 -3.88 -36.20
CA PRO A 2 97.18 -3.77 -35.43
C PRO A 2 95.97 -3.35 -36.29
N PRO A 3 94.72 -3.74 -35.93
CA PRO A 3 93.50 -3.20 -36.52
C PRO A 3 93.14 -1.83 -35.93
N LYS A 4 92.72 -0.92 -36.81
CA LYS A 4 92.42 0.50 -36.55
C LYS A 4 91.09 0.63 -35.78
N LYS A 5 91.13 1.26 -34.60
CA LYS A 5 89.97 1.57 -33.73
C LYS A 5 88.90 2.38 -34.48
N GLY A 6 87.70 1.81 -34.62
CA GLY A 6 86.48 2.46 -35.10
C GLY A 6 85.42 2.55 -33.99
N LYS A 7 85.47 3.67 -33.27
CA LYS A 7 84.42 4.39 -32.51
C LYS A 7 83.06 3.69 -32.22
N GLU A 8 82.80 3.47 -30.93
CA GLU A 8 81.47 3.24 -30.35
C GLU A 8 80.55 4.49 -30.45
N PRO A 9 79.22 4.32 -30.45
CA PRO A 9 78.26 5.42 -30.50
C PRO A 9 78.18 6.19 -29.17
N ALA A 10 78.32 7.51 -29.25
CA ALA A 10 78.21 8.40 -28.10
C ALA A 10 76.78 8.40 -27.51
N PRO A 11 76.63 8.42 -26.17
CA PRO A 11 75.33 8.53 -25.52
C PRO A 11 74.70 9.91 -25.77
N LYS A 12 73.41 9.91 -26.16
CA LYS A 12 72.58 11.11 -26.29
C LYS A 12 72.59 11.88 -24.96
N LYS A 13 73.12 13.09 -24.97
CA LYS A 13 73.06 14.01 -23.81
C LYS A 13 71.61 14.33 -23.50
N GLY A 14 71.12 13.86 -22.36
CA GLY A 14 69.83 14.26 -21.81
C GLY A 14 69.77 15.77 -21.58
N THR A 15 68.61 16.36 -21.87
CA THR A 15 68.29 17.75 -21.55
C THR A 15 68.45 17.98 -20.05
N LYS A 16 69.45 18.76 -19.65
CA LYS A 16 69.71 19.13 -18.25
C LYS A 16 68.46 19.78 -17.65
N SER A 17 67.93 19.23 -16.57
CA SER A 17 66.74 19.73 -15.89
C SER A 17 67.02 21.07 -15.19
N VAL A 18 65.94 21.81 -14.89
CA VAL A 18 65.96 23.14 -14.25
C VAL A 18 66.79 23.14 -12.96
N ASP A 19 66.84 22.01 -12.26
CA ASP A 19 67.52 21.86 -10.98
C ASP A 19 69.03 21.93 -11.09
N ASP A 20 69.63 21.44 -12.17
CA ASP A 20 71.10 21.46 -12.39
C ASP A 20 71.60 22.88 -12.75
N ARG A 21 70.79 23.67 -13.47
CA ARG A 21 71.13 25.07 -13.81
C ARG A 21 70.87 26.08 -12.68
N THR A 22 70.10 25.69 -11.67
CA THR A 22 69.73 26.58 -10.55
C THR A 22 70.34 26.16 -9.21
N PHE A 23 71.06 25.03 -9.17
CA PHE A 23 71.65 24.43 -7.96
C PHE A 23 72.62 25.39 -7.22
N GLY A 24 73.45 26.15 -7.95
CA GLY A 24 74.41 27.09 -7.35
C GLY A 24 73.81 28.43 -6.91
N MET A 25 72.61 28.78 -7.38
CA MET A 25 72.00 30.09 -7.15
C MET A 25 70.92 30.07 -6.06
N LYS A 26 70.37 28.89 -5.75
CA LYS A 26 69.36 28.67 -4.70
C LYS A 26 69.89 28.90 -3.27
N ASN A 27 71.20 28.79 -3.04
CA ASN A 27 71.84 29.05 -1.73
C ASN A 27 72.18 30.52 -1.46
N LYS A 28 71.96 31.43 -2.43
CA LYS A 28 72.22 32.87 -2.25
C LYS A 28 70.89 33.57 -1.93
N LYS A 29 70.67 33.87 -0.65
CA LYS A 29 69.41 34.42 -0.09
C LYS A 29 69.20 35.91 -0.43
N GLY A 30 69.32 36.27 -1.71
CA GLY A 30 69.14 37.62 -2.23
C GLY A 30 67.97 37.68 -3.20
N GLY A 31 67.09 38.68 -3.04
CA GLY A 31 65.91 38.85 -3.90
C GLY A 31 66.23 38.95 -5.40
N ALA A 32 67.44 39.39 -5.77
CA ALA A 32 67.91 39.40 -7.15
C ALA A 32 68.13 37.98 -7.71
N ALA A 33 68.77 37.08 -6.95
CA ALA A 33 69.00 35.69 -7.37
C ALA A 33 67.69 34.91 -7.46
N GLN A 34 66.74 35.16 -6.55
CA GLN A 34 65.41 34.55 -6.61
C GLN A 34 64.61 35.03 -7.83
N LYS A 35 64.67 36.32 -8.18
CA LYS A 35 64.06 36.85 -9.41
C LYS A 35 64.71 36.26 -10.66
N GLU A 36 66.01 36.03 -10.65
CA GLU A 36 66.72 35.40 -11.77
C GLU A 36 66.34 33.91 -11.93
N ILE A 37 66.23 33.16 -10.84
CA ILE A 37 65.73 31.77 -10.84
C ILE A 37 64.27 31.71 -11.32
N ALA A 38 63.43 32.66 -10.89
CA ALA A 38 62.06 32.79 -11.39
C ALA A 38 62.03 33.10 -12.90
N ARG A 39 62.91 33.98 -13.39
CA ARG A 39 63.05 34.30 -14.82
C ARG A 39 63.55 33.12 -15.64
N MET A 40 64.55 32.38 -15.15
CA MET A 40 65.06 31.18 -15.83
C MET A 40 64.03 30.06 -15.84
N SER A 41 63.33 29.81 -14.73
CA SER A 41 62.26 28.80 -14.68
C SER A 41 61.06 29.17 -15.54
N ALA A 42 60.69 30.46 -15.64
CA ALA A 42 59.67 30.94 -16.57
C ALA A 42 60.09 30.76 -18.03
N ASN A 43 61.35 31.05 -18.38
CA ASN A 43 61.89 30.82 -19.71
C ASN A 43 61.93 29.33 -20.09
N LEU A 44 62.28 28.45 -19.16
CA LEU A 44 62.28 27.00 -19.41
C LEU A 44 60.86 26.44 -19.54
N LYS A 45 59.90 26.88 -18.71
CA LYS A 45 58.47 26.52 -18.86
C LYS A 45 57.91 26.98 -20.20
N ASN A 46 58.42 28.10 -20.72
CA ASN A 46 58.04 28.62 -22.03
C ASN A 46 58.93 28.08 -23.19
N SER A 47 59.74 27.05 -22.98
CA SER A 47 60.63 26.47 -24.02
C SER A 47 60.18 25.14 -24.61
N GLY A 48 59.02 24.60 -24.19
CA GLY A 48 58.44 23.40 -24.81
C GLY A 48 58.07 23.60 -26.29
N SER A 49 58.05 22.51 -27.06
CA SER A 49 57.57 22.50 -28.45
C SER A 49 56.17 23.13 -28.55
N ALA A 50 55.88 23.85 -29.64
CA ALA A 50 54.59 24.50 -29.85
C ALA A 50 53.40 23.52 -29.73
N GLU A 51 53.62 22.25 -30.09
CA GLU A 51 52.65 21.17 -29.96
C GLU A 51 52.41 20.77 -28.49
N GLU A 52 53.47 20.75 -27.68
CA GLU A 52 53.41 20.37 -26.26
C GLU A 52 52.73 21.45 -25.41
N LYS A 53 52.94 22.73 -25.77
CA LYS A 53 52.21 23.86 -25.17
C LYS A 53 50.74 23.84 -25.53
N ARG A 54 50.38 23.50 -26.77
CA ARG A 54 48.98 23.34 -27.20
C ARG A 54 48.30 22.22 -26.42
N LYS A 55 48.96 21.07 -26.25
CA LYS A 55 48.45 19.93 -25.48
C LYS A 55 48.30 20.19 -23.97
N GLN A 56 49.21 20.96 -23.37
CA GLN A 56 49.11 21.37 -21.96
C GLN A 56 48.02 22.44 -21.76
N ALA A 57 47.87 23.38 -22.71
CA ALA A 57 46.79 24.36 -22.70
C ALA A 57 45.42 23.69 -22.88
N GLU A 58 45.30 22.68 -23.74
CA GLU A 58 44.08 21.91 -23.95
C GLU A 58 43.70 21.08 -22.71
N LYS A 59 44.67 20.43 -22.05
CA LYS A 59 44.43 19.73 -20.77
C LYS A 59 44.01 20.68 -19.66
N ALA A 60 44.66 21.83 -19.53
CA ALA A 60 44.29 22.85 -18.55
C ALA A 60 42.92 23.48 -18.86
N ALA A 61 42.57 23.66 -20.13
CA ALA A 61 41.25 24.10 -20.55
C ALA A 61 40.18 23.05 -20.18
N ARG A 62 40.44 21.76 -20.47
CA ARG A 62 39.54 20.66 -20.12
C ARG A 62 39.37 20.47 -18.62
N GLU A 63 40.42 20.69 -17.82
CA GLU A 63 40.32 20.64 -16.36
C GLU A 63 39.56 21.85 -15.78
N ARG A 64 39.74 23.04 -16.36
CA ARG A 64 38.95 24.22 -15.98
C ARG A 64 37.48 24.07 -16.38
N GLU A 65 37.20 23.51 -17.56
CA GLU A 65 35.85 23.22 -18.01
C GLU A 65 35.18 22.16 -17.12
N LYS A 66 35.90 21.09 -16.73
CA LYS A 66 35.39 20.09 -15.77
C LYS A 66 35.10 20.69 -14.40
N LYS A 67 35.99 21.54 -13.86
CA LYS A 67 35.76 22.22 -12.59
C LYS A 67 34.61 23.22 -12.66
N ALA A 68 34.51 23.98 -13.74
CA ALA A 68 33.38 24.88 -13.98
C ALA A 68 32.06 24.10 -14.14
N ALA A 69 32.08 22.92 -14.76
CA ALA A 69 30.91 22.05 -14.87
C ALA A 69 30.52 21.42 -13.52
N GLU A 70 31.50 21.06 -12.68
CA GLU A 70 31.24 20.56 -11.32
C GLU A 70 30.71 21.65 -10.39
N GLU A 71 31.29 22.85 -10.45
CA GLU A 71 30.85 24.01 -9.68
C GLU A 71 29.46 24.47 -10.14
N ALA A 72 29.21 24.53 -11.45
CA ALA A 72 27.87 24.79 -11.99
C ALA A 72 26.86 23.72 -11.55
N ARG A 73 27.24 22.43 -11.50
CA ARG A 73 26.36 21.38 -10.95
C ARG A 73 26.07 21.61 -9.47
N ARG A 74 27.09 21.93 -8.67
CA ARG A 74 26.93 22.21 -7.23
C ARG A 74 26.05 23.44 -6.98
N GLU A 75 26.21 24.50 -7.77
CA GLU A 75 25.38 25.70 -7.68
C GLU A 75 23.94 25.42 -8.11
N THR A 76 23.72 24.62 -9.17
CA THR A 76 22.36 24.22 -9.57
C THR A 76 21.67 23.36 -8.51
N GLU A 77 22.40 22.46 -7.86
CA GLU A 77 21.88 21.64 -6.76
C GLU A 77 21.55 22.49 -5.53
N ALA A 78 22.39 23.46 -5.18
CA ALA A 78 22.13 24.39 -4.07
C ALA A 78 20.91 25.31 -4.35
N LEU A 79 20.73 25.78 -5.58
CA LEU A 79 19.56 26.60 -5.96
C LEU A 79 18.26 25.78 -5.98
N LEU A 80 18.32 24.51 -6.38
CA LEU A 80 17.15 23.62 -6.39
C LEU A 80 16.75 23.17 -4.98
N ASN A 81 17.74 23.06 -4.08
CA ASN A 81 17.58 22.74 -2.65
C ASN A 81 17.30 23.94 -1.75
N LYS A 82 17.10 25.15 -2.31
CA LYS A 82 16.56 26.27 -1.52
C LYS A 82 15.26 25.81 -0.85
N PRO A 83 15.11 26.01 0.47
CA PRO A 83 13.99 25.48 1.23
C PRO A 83 12.69 26.01 0.63
N ALA A 84 11.99 25.10 -0.06
CA ALA A 84 10.71 25.42 -0.66
C ALA A 84 9.73 25.74 0.47
N GLN A 85 9.08 26.89 0.31
CA GLN A 85 7.95 27.40 1.07
C GLN A 85 7.11 26.27 1.69
N ILE A 86 6.97 26.29 3.02
CA ILE A 86 6.25 25.27 3.81
C ILE A 86 4.91 24.93 3.14
N GLN A 87 4.71 23.66 2.77
CA GLN A 87 3.44 23.19 2.21
C GLN A 87 2.31 23.41 3.21
N LYS A 88 1.43 24.37 2.92
CA LYS A 88 0.22 24.63 3.68
C LYS A 88 -0.84 23.60 3.26
N VAL A 89 -1.24 22.75 4.19
CA VAL A 89 -2.32 21.79 3.98
C VAL A 89 -3.63 22.46 4.37
N PRO A 90 -4.67 22.42 3.52
CA PRO A 90 -6.01 22.90 3.87
C PRO A 90 -6.56 22.20 5.12
N PHE A 91 -7.29 22.93 5.96
CA PHE A 91 -7.87 22.39 7.21
C PHE A 91 -8.84 21.23 6.89
N GLY A 92 -8.66 20.09 7.57
CA GLY A 92 -9.47 18.88 7.37
C GLY A 92 -8.91 17.85 6.37
N VAL A 93 -7.77 18.12 5.71
CA VAL A 93 -7.10 17.14 4.84
C VAL A 93 -5.91 16.52 5.58
N ASP A 94 -5.89 15.19 5.69
CA ASP A 94 -4.78 14.47 6.32
C ASP A 94 -3.47 14.73 5.58
N PRO A 95 -2.40 15.19 6.25
CA PRO A 95 -1.13 15.52 5.60
C PRO A 95 -0.49 14.38 4.80
N LYS A 96 -0.77 13.12 5.18
CA LYS A 96 -0.32 11.92 4.47
C LYS A 96 -1.03 11.66 3.14
N THR A 97 -2.13 12.37 2.86
CA THR A 97 -2.83 12.31 1.57
C THR A 97 -2.25 13.30 0.56
N VAL A 98 -1.37 14.21 0.99
CA VAL A 98 -0.68 15.17 0.14
C VAL A 98 0.74 14.70 -0.12
N VAL A 99 1.18 14.70 -1.38
CA VAL A 99 2.54 14.29 -1.75
C VAL A 99 3.57 15.29 -1.22
N CYS A 100 4.65 14.76 -0.63
CA CYS A 100 5.76 15.55 -0.12
C CYS A 100 6.49 16.26 -1.27
N ILE A 101 6.61 17.60 -1.24
CA ILE A 101 7.38 18.35 -2.25
C ILE A 101 8.84 17.92 -2.29
N PHE A 102 9.44 17.61 -1.14
CA PHE A 102 10.84 17.16 -1.08
C PHE A 102 11.01 15.76 -1.67
N TYR A 103 10.00 14.89 -1.53
CA TYR A 103 10.02 13.58 -2.17
C TYR A 103 9.84 13.71 -3.68
N LYS A 104 8.94 14.60 -4.11
CA LYS A 104 8.75 14.94 -5.53
C LYS A 104 10.02 15.49 -6.18
N LYS A 105 10.83 16.24 -5.42
CA LYS A 105 12.14 16.76 -5.84
C LYS A 105 13.30 15.77 -5.67
N GLY A 106 13.09 14.60 -5.07
CA GLY A 106 14.12 13.58 -4.85
C GLY A 106 15.02 13.76 -3.62
N ASN A 107 14.81 14.81 -2.82
CA ASN A 107 15.65 15.18 -1.66
C ASN A 107 14.88 15.10 -0.33
N CYS A 108 14.07 14.06 -0.12
CA CYS A 108 13.37 13.90 1.16
C CYS A 108 14.18 13.08 2.17
N GLU A 109 14.80 13.76 3.14
CA GLU A 109 15.55 13.14 4.24
C GLU A 109 14.66 12.38 5.24
N LYS A 110 13.35 12.69 5.27
CA LYS A 110 12.41 12.13 6.26
C LYS A 110 11.89 10.73 5.92
N GLY A 111 12.13 10.25 4.69
CA GLY A 111 11.79 8.89 4.26
C GLY A 111 10.37 8.45 4.66
N ARG A 112 10.22 7.22 5.18
CA ARG A 112 8.93 6.66 5.63
C ARG A 112 8.29 7.39 6.83
N LYS A 113 9.04 8.22 7.55
CA LYS A 113 8.53 9.02 8.69
C LYS A 113 8.09 10.42 8.25
N CYS A 114 8.08 10.71 6.96
CA CYS A 114 7.61 11.98 6.45
C CYS A 114 6.12 12.19 6.77
N LYS A 115 5.75 13.41 7.15
CA LYS A 115 4.35 13.81 7.41
C LYS A 115 3.48 13.76 6.15
N PHE A 116 4.12 13.80 4.98
CA PHE A 116 3.52 13.83 3.65
C PHE A 116 3.74 12.51 2.89
N ALA A 117 2.88 12.18 1.95
CA ALA A 117 2.97 10.94 1.16
C ALA A 117 4.23 10.89 0.30
N HIS A 118 4.89 9.72 0.29
CA HIS A 118 5.98 9.35 -0.60
C HIS A 118 5.49 8.44 -1.74
N ASP A 119 4.26 8.66 -2.19
CA ASP A 119 3.66 7.91 -3.30
C ASP A 119 3.27 8.89 -4.42
N LEU A 120 4.00 8.84 -5.53
CA LEU A 120 3.76 9.67 -6.72
C LEU A 120 2.41 9.35 -7.39
N ALA A 121 1.80 8.20 -7.09
CA ALA A 121 0.48 7.85 -7.59
C ALA A 121 -0.66 8.66 -6.95
N VAL A 122 -0.42 9.30 -5.81
CA VAL A 122 -1.42 10.12 -5.12
C VAL A 122 -1.63 11.47 -5.83
N GLU A 123 -0.59 12.05 -6.45
CA GLU A 123 -0.69 13.31 -7.21
C GLU A 123 -1.37 13.14 -8.57
N ARG A 124 -1.16 12.01 -9.25
CA ARG A 124 -1.84 11.72 -10.54
C ARG A 124 -3.36 11.64 -10.41
N LYS A 125 -3.88 11.45 -9.20
CA LYS A 125 -5.33 11.42 -8.92
C LYS A 125 -5.89 12.82 -8.69
N THR A 126 -5.06 13.82 -8.39
CA THR A 126 -5.48 15.20 -8.10
C THR A 126 -5.25 16.17 -9.25
N GLU A 127 -4.38 15.84 -10.21
CA GLU A 127 -4.20 16.63 -11.44
C GLU A 127 -5.46 16.53 -12.32
N LYS A 128 -6.20 17.64 -12.42
CA LYS A 128 -7.33 17.78 -13.33
C LYS A 128 -6.81 17.62 -14.76
N LYS A 129 -7.21 16.52 -15.41
CA LYS A 129 -6.87 16.22 -16.80
C LYS A 129 -7.26 17.42 -17.68
N ASN A 130 -6.30 17.97 -18.42
CA ASN A 130 -6.52 19.12 -19.30
C ASN A 130 -7.64 18.78 -20.31
N LEU A 131 -8.78 19.46 -20.19
CA LEU A 131 -9.99 19.17 -20.97
C LEU A 131 -9.78 19.29 -22.50
N TYR A 132 -8.78 20.06 -22.92
CA TYR A 132 -8.53 20.39 -24.33
C TYR A 132 -7.38 19.58 -24.97
N ASN A 133 -6.58 18.86 -24.18
CA ASN A 133 -5.53 17.98 -24.69
C ASN A 133 -5.94 16.52 -24.46
N ASP A 134 -6.47 15.90 -25.51
CA ASP A 134 -6.87 14.49 -25.46
C ASP A 134 -5.63 13.59 -25.43
N THR A 135 -5.27 13.14 -24.22
CA THR A 135 -4.14 12.24 -23.99
C THR A 135 -4.25 10.92 -24.76
N ARG A 136 -5.45 10.56 -25.28
CA ARG A 136 -5.64 9.36 -26.10
C ARG A 136 -4.95 9.46 -27.47
N LYS A 137 -4.89 10.65 -28.08
CA LYS A 137 -4.19 10.83 -29.37
C LYS A 137 -2.68 10.70 -29.22
N GLU A 138 -2.12 11.30 -28.17
CA GLU A 138 -0.69 11.22 -27.89
C GLU A 138 -0.25 9.80 -27.49
N GLU A 139 -1.11 9.07 -26.76
CA GLU A 139 -0.90 7.64 -26.47
C GLU A 139 -1.09 6.75 -27.69
N GLU A 140 -2.01 7.07 -28.61
CA GLU A 140 -2.18 6.36 -29.89
C GLU A 140 -1.00 6.58 -30.83
N GLU A 141 -0.44 7.79 -30.91
CA GLU A 141 0.76 8.06 -31.70
C GLU A 141 1.99 7.35 -31.13
N LYS A 142 2.17 7.36 -29.81
CA LYS A 142 3.25 6.58 -29.16
C LYS A 142 3.08 5.07 -29.36
N LYS A 143 1.84 4.54 -29.30
CA LYS A 143 1.55 3.12 -29.59
C LYS A 143 1.71 2.75 -31.06
N LYS A 144 1.48 3.67 -32.00
CA LYS A 144 1.68 3.43 -33.43
C LYS A 144 3.16 3.46 -33.84
N VAL A 145 3.99 4.21 -33.11
CA VAL A 145 5.45 4.23 -33.31
C VAL A 145 6.13 3.01 -32.68
N GLU A 146 5.60 2.44 -31.60
CA GLU A 146 6.07 1.16 -31.04
C GLU A 146 5.53 -0.06 -31.80
N THR A 147 5.81 -0.15 -33.11
CA THR A 147 5.55 -1.38 -33.85
C THR A 147 6.41 -2.54 -33.32
N SER A 148 5.80 -3.71 -33.17
CA SER A 148 6.38 -4.97 -32.65
C SER A 148 7.69 -5.46 -33.30
N ALA A 149 8.22 -4.75 -34.29
CA ALA A 149 9.42 -5.07 -35.04
C ALA A 149 10.73 -4.71 -34.30
N ASP A 150 10.71 -3.70 -33.41
CA ASP A 150 11.88 -3.25 -32.62
C ASP A 150 11.98 -3.94 -31.24
N TRP A 151 11.39 -5.12 -31.09
CA TRP A 151 11.32 -5.79 -29.80
C TRP A 151 12.29 -6.98 -29.76
N ASP A 152 13.40 -6.80 -29.05
CA ASP A 152 14.35 -7.87 -28.77
C ASP A 152 13.70 -9.03 -28.00
N GLU A 153 14.20 -10.25 -28.18
CA GLU A 153 13.60 -11.46 -27.59
C GLU A 153 13.53 -11.43 -26.06
N GLU A 154 14.47 -10.74 -25.39
CA GLU A 154 14.43 -10.54 -23.94
C GLU A 154 13.32 -9.56 -23.52
N LYS A 155 13.03 -8.54 -24.33
CA LYS A 155 11.91 -7.61 -24.15
C LYS A 155 10.59 -8.34 -24.42
N LEU A 156 10.55 -9.21 -25.42
CA LEU A 156 9.42 -10.10 -25.70
C LEU A 156 9.13 -11.04 -24.52
N ARG A 157 10.16 -11.69 -23.96
CA ARG A 157 10.03 -12.57 -22.79
C ARG A 157 9.59 -11.80 -21.54
N LYS A 158 10.12 -10.60 -21.30
CA LYS A 158 9.68 -9.72 -20.19
C LYS A 158 8.23 -9.26 -20.38
N VAL A 159 7.78 -8.98 -21.60
CA VAL A 159 6.37 -8.63 -21.86
C VAL A 159 5.45 -9.85 -21.73
N VAL A 160 5.87 -11.05 -22.13
CA VAL A 160 5.09 -12.28 -21.95
C VAL A 160 5.01 -12.68 -20.48
N LEU A 161 6.10 -12.57 -19.70
CA LEU A 161 6.10 -12.80 -18.25
C LEU A 161 5.27 -11.74 -17.52
N SER A 162 5.37 -10.46 -17.90
CA SER A 162 4.58 -9.40 -17.27
C SER A 162 3.10 -9.42 -17.68
N LYS A 163 2.76 -9.88 -18.90
CA LYS A 163 1.36 -10.17 -19.28
C LYS A 163 0.77 -11.37 -18.54
N LYS A 164 1.59 -12.33 -18.13
CA LYS A 164 1.21 -13.43 -17.22
C LYS A 164 1.33 -13.07 -15.74
N GLY A 165 1.65 -11.81 -15.43
CA GLY A 165 1.67 -11.28 -14.07
C GLY A 165 0.27 -11.24 -13.48
N ASN A 166 0.03 -12.15 -12.52
CA ASN A 166 -1.23 -12.34 -11.79
C ASN A 166 -2.44 -12.54 -12.72
N GLN A 167 -2.46 -13.66 -13.45
CA GLN A 167 -3.66 -14.17 -14.11
C GLN A 167 -4.79 -14.17 -13.07
N ARG A 168 -5.70 -13.18 -13.13
CA ARG A 168 -6.84 -13.15 -12.22
C ARG A 168 -7.57 -14.47 -12.43
N THR A 169 -7.84 -15.17 -11.34
CA THR A 169 -8.57 -16.43 -11.34
C THR A 169 -10.03 -16.13 -11.69
N THR A 170 -10.30 -15.82 -12.96
CA THR A 170 -11.65 -15.73 -13.48
C THR A 170 -12.24 -17.12 -13.44
N THR A 171 -13.28 -17.28 -12.65
CA THR A 171 -14.03 -18.52 -12.57
C THR A 171 -14.97 -18.63 -13.77
N ASP A 172 -15.13 -19.82 -14.34
CA ASP A 172 -16.08 -20.09 -15.42
C ASP A 172 -17.55 -20.05 -14.95
N LYS A 173 -17.77 -19.89 -13.65
CA LYS A 173 -19.09 -19.75 -13.04
C LYS A 173 -19.67 -18.39 -13.43
N VAL A 174 -20.94 -18.38 -13.81
CA VAL A 174 -21.69 -17.16 -14.15
C VAL A 174 -21.97 -16.36 -12.89
N CYS A 175 -21.86 -15.02 -12.96
CA CYS A 175 -22.11 -14.18 -11.80
C CYS A 175 -23.59 -14.23 -11.39
N LYS A 176 -23.87 -14.44 -10.10
CA LYS A 176 -25.23 -14.48 -9.56
C LYS A 176 -25.99 -13.17 -9.83
N TYR A 177 -25.36 -12.03 -9.60
CA TYR A 177 -25.97 -10.72 -9.83
C TYR A 177 -26.24 -10.43 -11.31
N PHE A 178 -25.47 -11.05 -12.20
CA PHE A 178 -25.71 -10.95 -13.64
C PHE A 178 -26.93 -11.76 -14.06
N ILE A 179 -27.13 -12.95 -13.49
CA ILE A 179 -28.36 -13.72 -13.68
C ILE A 179 -29.54 -12.90 -13.15
N GLU A 180 -29.47 -12.38 -11.91
CA GLU A 180 -30.53 -11.55 -11.32
C GLU A 180 -30.82 -10.29 -12.15
N ALA A 181 -29.80 -9.60 -12.67
CA ALA A 181 -29.99 -8.40 -13.49
C ALA A 181 -30.62 -8.69 -14.86
N ILE A 182 -30.28 -9.83 -15.45
CA ILE A 182 -30.88 -10.30 -16.69
C ILE A 182 -32.31 -10.77 -16.46
N GLU A 183 -32.57 -11.43 -15.33
CA GLU A 183 -33.91 -11.81 -14.93
C GLU A 183 -34.79 -10.57 -14.68
N ASP A 184 -34.26 -9.57 -14.00
CA ASP A 184 -34.96 -8.30 -13.74
C ASP A 184 -35.09 -7.40 -14.98
N GLY A 185 -34.43 -7.74 -16.10
CA GLY A 185 -34.38 -6.89 -17.30
C GLY A 185 -33.63 -5.57 -17.08
N LYS A 186 -32.83 -5.48 -16.01
CA LYS A 186 -32.00 -4.31 -15.66
C LYS A 186 -30.60 -4.40 -16.26
N TYR A 187 -30.26 -5.51 -16.89
CA TYR A 187 -29.01 -5.66 -17.63
C TYR A 187 -29.06 -4.80 -18.90
N GLY A 188 -28.24 -3.76 -18.95
CA GLY A 188 -28.21 -2.79 -20.04
C GLY A 188 -27.00 -1.87 -19.97
N TRP A 189 -27.04 -0.78 -20.75
CA TRP A 189 -25.91 0.11 -21.02
C TRP A 189 -25.23 0.72 -19.78
N PHE A 190 -25.92 0.80 -18.64
CA PHE A 190 -25.37 1.31 -17.37
C PHE A 190 -25.30 0.27 -16.24
N TRP A 191 -25.52 -1.01 -16.52
CA TRP A 191 -25.49 -2.01 -15.45
C TRP A 191 -24.06 -2.37 -15.06
N ILE A 192 -23.71 -2.10 -13.80
CA ILE A 192 -22.42 -2.42 -13.21
C ILE A 192 -22.64 -3.53 -12.18
N CYS A 193 -21.88 -4.62 -12.29
CA CYS A 193 -21.98 -5.73 -11.35
C CYS A 193 -21.64 -5.28 -9.92
N PRO A 194 -22.47 -5.58 -8.90
CA PRO A 194 -22.17 -5.26 -7.51
C PRO A 194 -20.90 -5.97 -6.99
N ASN A 195 -20.51 -7.09 -7.60
CA ASN A 195 -19.33 -7.90 -7.24
C ASN A 195 -18.02 -7.36 -7.86
N GLY A 196 -17.95 -6.04 -8.07
CA GLY A 196 -16.75 -5.37 -8.56
C GLY A 196 -16.79 -4.90 -10.01
N GLY A 197 -17.98 -4.70 -10.60
CA GLY A 197 -18.16 -4.15 -11.94
C GLY A 197 -17.43 -4.99 -12.99
N ASP A 198 -16.54 -4.35 -13.73
CA ASP A 198 -15.70 -5.01 -14.75
C ASP A 198 -14.61 -5.91 -14.15
N LYS A 199 -14.40 -5.87 -12.83
CA LYS A 199 -13.40 -6.65 -12.09
C LYS A 199 -13.98 -7.88 -11.40
N CYS A 200 -15.24 -8.21 -11.66
CA CYS A 200 -15.89 -9.41 -11.14
C CYS A 200 -15.11 -10.67 -11.49
N MET A 201 -14.97 -11.59 -10.53
CA MET A 201 -14.29 -12.88 -10.75
C MET A 201 -15.14 -13.91 -11.50
N TYR A 202 -16.42 -13.59 -11.73
CA TYR A 202 -17.41 -14.47 -12.34
C TYR A 202 -17.79 -13.96 -13.73
N LYS A 203 -18.15 -14.86 -14.65
CA LYS A 203 -18.50 -14.49 -16.03
C LYS A 203 -19.83 -13.72 -16.09
N HIS A 204 -19.83 -12.60 -16.83
CA HIS A 204 -21.03 -11.83 -17.20
C HIS A 204 -21.50 -12.21 -18.61
N ALA A 205 -21.61 -13.51 -18.86
CA ALA A 205 -22.15 -14.05 -20.09
C ALA A 205 -22.96 -15.31 -19.74
N LEU A 206 -24.14 -15.45 -20.35
CA LEU A 206 -24.90 -16.69 -20.22
C LEU A 206 -24.14 -17.80 -20.97
N PRO A 207 -24.10 -19.03 -20.45
CA PRO A 207 -23.54 -20.15 -21.19
C PRO A 207 -24.34 -20.38 -22.49
N PRO A 208 -23.69 -20.79 -23.58
CA PRO A 208 -24.37 -21.02 -24.85
C PRO A 208 -25.45 -22.10 -24.65
N GLY A 209 -26.71 -21.74 -24.90
CA GLY A 209 -27.87 -22.63 -24.72
C GLY A 209 -28.75 -22.35 -23.50
N PHE A 210 -28.41 -21.39 -22.62
CA PHE A 210 -29.31 -21.00 -21.52
C PHE A 210 -30.47 -20.13 -22.04
N ILE A 211 -31.68 -20.69 -22.02
CA ILE A 211 -32.91 -20.00 -22.38
C ILE A 211 -33.42 -19.24 -21.15
N LEU A 212 -33.50 -17.91 -21.24
CA LEU A 212 -34.09 -17.10 -20.18
C LEU A 212 -35.59 -17.45 -20.05
N LYS A 213 -36.05 -17.75 -18.84
CA LYS A 213 -37.49 -17.82 -18.54
C LYS A 213 -38.14 -16.47 -18.92
N THR A 214 -39.26 -16.53 -19.63
CA THR A 214 -39.99 -15.31 -19.99
C THR A 214 -40.51 -14.60 -18.74
N LYS A 215 -40.75 -13.28 -18.83
CA LYS A 215 -41.27 -12.48 -17.72
C LYS A 215 -42.58 -13.05 -17.15
N GLU A 216 -43.41 -13.63 -18.01
CA GLU A 216 -44.69 -14.27 -17.65
C GLU A 216 -44.49 -15.60 -16.94
N GLN A 217 -43.56 -16.44 -17.40
CA GLN A 217 -43.22 -17.70 -16.73
C GLN A 217 -42.63 -17.46 -15.35
N ARG A 218 -41.82 -16.40 -15.18
CA ARG A 218 -41.27 -16.01 -13.87
C ARG A 218 -42.33 -15.42 -12.95
N ALA A 219 -43.24 -14.61 -13.48
CA ALA A 219 -44.36 -14.09 -12.71
C ALA A 219 -45.29 -15.22 -12.25
N ALA A 220 -45.54 -16.22 -13.11
CA ALA A 220 -46.31 -17.41 -12.76
C ALA A 220 -45.61 -18.27 -11.70
N GLU A 221 -44.31 -18.53 -11.82
CA GLU A 221 -43.54 -19.31 -10.85
C GLU A 221 -43.43 -18.59 -9.50
N LYS A 222 -43.19 -17.27 -9.50
CA LYS A 222 -43.18 -16.45 -8.28
C LYS A 222 -44.55 -16.38 -7.64
N ALA A 223 -45.62 -16.22 -8.43
CA ALA A 223 -46.99 -16.25 -7.91
C ALA A 223 -47.35 -17.64 -7.37
N LEU A 224 -46.84 -18.72 -7.96
CA LEU A 224 -47.01 -20.08 -7.42
C LEU A 224 -46.20 -20.30 -6.15
N LEU A 225 -45.02 -19.70 -6.02
CA LEU A 225 -44.20 -19.77 -4.80
C LEU A 225 -44.78 -18.92 -3.67
N ASP A 226 -45.30 -17.74 -3.97
CA ASP A 226 -45.99 -16.88 -3.01
C ASP A 226 -47.37 -17.44 -2.63
N LYS A 227 -47.94 -18.34 -3.44
CA LYS A 227 -49.10 -19.18 -3.10
C LYS A 227 -48.71 -20.56 -2.55
N SER A 228 -47.41 -20.85 -2.48
CA SER A 228 -46.95 -22.14 -2.00
C SER A 228 -47.08 -22.18 -0.47
N PRO A 229 -47.53 -23.32 0.07
CA PRO A 229 -47.89 -23.46 1.47
C PRO A 229 -46.75 -23.09 2.45
N LEU A 230 -45.49 -23.10 2.03
CA LEU A 230 -44.36 -22.73 2.88
C LEU A 230 -44.28 -21.23 3.17
N LYS A 231 -44.88 -20.38 2.33
CA LYS A 231 -44.89 -18.92 2.51
C LYS A 231 -46.22 -18.40 3.03
N THR A 232 -47.31 -19.14 2.80
CA THR A 232 -48.67 -18.76 3.19
C THR A 232 -49.22 -19.55 4.38
N LEU A 233 -48.79 -20.79 4.65
CA LEU A 233 -49.09 -21.38 5.96
C LEU A 233 -48.20 -20.70 6.97
N THR A 234 -48.79 -19.71 7.61
CA THR A 234 -48.27 -19.19 8.86
C THR A 234 -48.37 -20.29 9.91
N LEU A 235 -47.64 -20.13 11.01
CA LEU A 235 -47.59 -21.13 12.08
C LEU A 235 -49.00 -21.42 12.64
N GLU A 236 -49.89 -20.45 12.54
CA GLU A 236 -51.30 -20.48 12.91
C GLU A 236 -52.12 -21.43 12.02
N ASP A 237 -52.03 -21.33 10.69
CA ASP A 237 -52.72 -22.24 9.76
C ASP A 237 -52.26 -23.70 9.94
N PHE A 238 -50.98 -23.89 10.23
CA PHE A 238 -50.44 -25.21 10.54
C PHE A 238 -51.01 -25.76 11.85
N LEU A 239 -51.00 -24.96 12.92
CA LEU A 239 -51.59 -25.31 14.23
C LEU A 239 -53.09 -25.57 14.13
N GLU A 240 -53.84 -24.80 13.34
CA GLU A 240 -55.27 -25.02 13.11
C GLU A 240 -55.50 -26.35 12.37
N SER A 241 -54.69 -26.66 11.35
CA SER A 241 -54.77 -27.95 10.65
C SER A 241 -54.44 -29.13 11.56
N GLU A 242 -53.46 -28.99 12.47
CA GLU A 242 -53.08 -30.04 13.41
C GLU A 242 -54.12 -30.20 14.53
N ARG A 243 -54.68 -29.10 15.04
CA ARG A 243 -55.78 -29.13 16.02
C ARG A 243 -57.03 -29.80 15.46
N HIS A 244 -57.35 -29.57 14.18
CA HIS A 244 -58.45 -30.25 13.50
C HIS A 244 -58.16 -31.73 13.21
N LYS A 245 -56.89 -32.13 13.06
CA LYS A 245 -56.48 -33.55 12.96
C LYS A 245 -56.49 -34.26 14.32
N LEU A 246 -56.29 -33.52 15.40
CA LEU A 246 -56.36 -34.02 16.79
C LEU A 246 -57.83 -34.16 17.24
N THR A 247 -58.56 -35.08 16.61
CA THR A 247 -59.90 -35.50 17.05
C THR A 247 -59.81 -36.89 17.69
N GLY A 248 -59.99 -36.98 19.01
CA GLY A 248 -59.97 -38.23 19.78
C GLY A 248 -59.89 -37.99 21.29
N ASP A 249 -59.80 -39.06 22.10
CA ASP A 249 -59.64 -38.97 23.56
C ASP A 249 -58.25 -38.43 23.91
N LEU A 250 -58.16 -37.12 24.17
CA LEU A 250 -56.91 -36.45 24.54
C LEU A 250 -56.55 -36.72 26.00
N THR A 251 -55.26 -36.95 26.25
CA THR A 251 -54.75 -37.06 27.62
C THR A 251 -54.69 -35.66 28.26
N PRO A 252 -55.30 -35.45 29.44
CA PRO A 252 -55.24 -34.17 30.13
C PRO A 252 -53.81 -33.90 30.60
N VAL A 253 -53.37 -32.65 30.40
CA VAL A 253 -52.03 -32.20 30.81
C VAL A 253 -52.01 -31.99 32.32
N THR A 254 -51.69 -33.05 33.04
CA THR A 254 -51.39 -33.08 34.48
C THR A 254 -49.88 -33.02 34.71
N PRO A 255 -49.39 -32.61 35.89
CA PRO A 255 -47.95 -32.56 36.16
C PRO A 255 -47.24 -33.91 35.93
N GLU A 256 -47.92 -35.03 36.21
CA GLU A 256 -47.38 -36.37 36.03
C GLU A 256 -47.27 -36.77 34.55
N THR A 257 -48.25 -36.43 33.72
CA THR A 257 -48.22 -36.69 32.27
C THR A 257 -47.23 -35.78 31.57
N PHE A 258 -47.10 -34.52 32.01
CA PHE A 258 -46.07 -33.60 31.52
C PHE A 258 -44.65 -34.06 31.87
N ALA A 259 -44.44 -34.61 33.07
CA ALA A 259 -43.12 -35.14 33.45
C ALA A 259 -42.72 -36.34 32.59
N LYS A 260 -43.66 -37.23 32.25
CA LYS A 260 -43.42 -38.35 31.31
C LYS A 260 -43.10 -37.83 29.91
N TRP A 261 -43.91 -36.91 29.38
CA TRP A 261 -43.67 -36.28 28.08
C TRP A 261 -42.32 -35.55 28.01
N LYS A 262 -41.92 -34.84 29.08
CA LYS A 262 -40.66 -34.10 29.14
C LYS A 262 -39.46 -35.04 29.13
N LYS A 263 -39.53 -36.17 29.84
CA LYS A 263 -38.49 -37.20 29.79
C LYS A 263 -38.37 -37.77 28.37
N GLU A 264 -39.47 -38.20 27.77
CA GLU A 264 -39.50 -38.73 26.39
C GLU A 264 -38.98 -37.73 25.35
N ARG A 265 -39.30 -36.44 25.49
CA ARG A 265 -38.79 -35.39 24.61
C ARG A 265 -37.29 -35.14 24.77
N LEU A 266 -36.79 -35.16 26.01
CA LEU A 266 -35.36 -35.01 26.28
C LEU A 266 -34.57 -36.22 25.77
N ASP A 267 -35.09 -37.43 25.99
CA ASP A 267 -34.47 -38.67 25.51
C ASP A 267 -34.47 -38.73 23.98
N LYS A 268 -35.57 -38.35 23.32
CA LYS A 268 -35.63 -38.23 21.85
C LYS A 268 -34.66 -37.19 21.32
N LYS A 269 -34.58 -36.02 21.95
CA LYS A 269 -33.63 -34.96 21.56
C LYS A 269 -32.18 -35.41 21.74
N ALA A 270 -31.88 -36.09 22.85
CA ALA A 270 -30.55 -36.64 23.10
C ALA A 270 -30.18 -37.72 22.08
N ALA A 271 -31.11 -38.61 21.72
CA ALA A 271 -30.91 -39.61 20.68
C ALA A 271 -30.69 -38.98 19.29
N GLU A 272 -31.47 -37.96 18.92
CA GLU A 272 -31.29 -37.22 17.66
C GLU A 272 -29.95 -36.46 17.64
N GLU A 273 -29.54 -35.86 18.75
CA GLU A 273 -28.25 -35.17 18.86
C GLU A 273 -27.07 -36.14 18.82
N GLN A 274 -27.19 -37.32 19.45
CA GLN A 274 -26.20 -38.39 19.33
C GLN A 274 -26.11 -38.92 17.90
N LEU A 275 -27.24 -39.10 17.22
CA LEU A 275 -27.28 -39.52 15.82
C LEU A 275 -26.72 -38.44 14.90
N ARG A 276 -26.98 -37.16 15.19
CA ARG A 276 -26.41 -36.03 14.45
C ARG A 276 -24.91 -35.94 14.68
N LYS A 277 -24.42 -36.08 15.92
CA LYS A 277 -22.99 -36.14 16.25
C LYS A 277 -22.30 -37.34 15.58
N ALA A 278 -22.97 -38.48 15.48
CA ALA A 278 -22.44 -39.65 14.77
C ALA A 278 -22.40 -39.46 13.24
N LYS A 279 -23.31 -38.66 12.67
CA LYS A 279 -23.31 -38.28 11.24
C LYS A 279 -22.36 -37.12 10.95
N GLU A 280 -22.20 -36.21 11.90
CA GLU A 280 -21.25 -35.11 11.92
C GLU A 280 -19.87 -35.64 12.31
N ASN A 281 -19.29 -36.49 11.44
CA ASN A 281 -17.85 -36.75 11.38
C ASN A 281 -17.13 -35.47 10.92
N THR A 282 -17.31 -34.40 11.67
CA THR A 282 -16.60 -33.14 11.52
C THR A 282 -15.15 -33.39 11.90
N GLY A 283 -14.21 -32.76 11.19
CA GLY A 283 -12.78 -32.97 11.43
C GLY A 283 -12.36 -32.77 12.89
N ARG A 284 -13.08 -31.94 13.65
CA ARG A 284 -12.88 -31.76 15.09
C ARG A 284 -13.30 -32.97 15.93
N ALA A 285 -14.45 -33.58 15.64
CA ALA A 285 -14.90 -34.80 16.33
C ALA A 285 -14.00 -36.01 16.00
N LEU A 286 -13.51 -36.10 14.76
CA LEU A 286 -12.51 -37.10 14.35
C LEU A 286 -11.16 -36.90 15.06
N PHE A 287 -10.72 -35.65 15.21
CA PHE A 287 -9.47 -35.31 15.89
C PHE A 287 -9.55 -35.57 17.41
N GLU A 288 -10.62 -35.15 18.07
CA GLU A 288 -10.83 -35.34 19.52
C GLU A 288 -11.10 -36.82 19.89
N SER A 289 -11.70 -37.62 18.99
CA SER A 289 -11.97 -39.05 19.24
C SER A 289 -10.77 -39.98 18.97
N GLY A 290 -9.64 -39.44 18.51
CA GLY A 290 -8.41 -40.21 18.26
C GLY A 290 -8.49 -41.20 17.09
N LYS A 291 -9.63 -41.27 16.39
CA LYS A 291 -9.87 -42.16 15.23
C LYS A 291 -9.10 -41.76 13.97
N TRP A 292 -8.35 -40.66 14.00
CA TRP A 292 -7.49 -40.19 12.91
C TRP A 292 -6.11 -40.87 12.90
N ARG A 293 -5.77 -41.58 13.97
CA ARG A 293 -4.48 -42.24 14.14
C ARG A 293 -4.64 -43.69 13.72
N ASP A 294 -4.35 -44.00 12.47
CA ASP A 294 -4.25 -45.38 11.99
C ASP A 294 -3.10 -46.09 12.72
N GLU A 295 -3.30 -47.37 13.04
CA GLU A 295 -2.39 -48.23 13.81
C GLU A 295 -1.03 -48.49 13.13
N ASP A 296 -0.79 -47.94 11.94
CA ASP A 296 0.37 -48.21 11.07
C ASP A 296 1.41 -47.06 11.05
N ASP A 297 1.11 -45.90 11.66
CA ASP A 297 1.98 -44.70 11.60
C ASP A 297 2.62 -44.36 12.97
N SER A 298 2.86 -45.37 13.81
CA SER A 298 3.47 -45.19 15.13
C SER A 298 5.00 -45.34 15.17
N GLU A 299 5.68 -45.48 14.02
CA GLU A 299 7.14 -45.61 13.95
C GLU A 299 7.87 -44.46 13.22
N ALA A 300 7.26 -43.28 13.13
CA ALA A 300 7.95 -42.07 12.68
C ALA A 300 8.70 -41.41 13.86
N THR A 301 9.91 -41.92 14.08
CA THR A 301 11.12 -41.33 14.70
C THR A 301 10.94 -39.98 15.42
N ASP A 302 10.99 -40.04 16.75
CA ASP A 302 11.14 -38.92 17.68
C ASP A 302 12.61 -38.52 17.77
N ASP A 303 13.12 -37.79 16.77
CA ASP A 303 14.44 -37.16 16.83
C ASP A 303 14.33 -35.66 16.48
N GLU A 304 14.52 -34.85 17.53
CA GLU A 304 15.19 -33.54 17.52
C GLU A 304 14.65 -32.44 16.59
N ASP A 305 13.71 -31.61 17.06
CA ASP A 305 13.63 -30.18 16.70
C ASP A 305 12.70 -29.40 17.66
N ASP A 306 13.23 -29.06 18.83
CA ASP A 306 12.53 -28.40 19.95
C ASP A 306 12.30 -26.87 19.75
N ASP A 307 12.31 -26.35 18.52
CA ASP A 307 12.34 -24.89 18.27
C ASP A 307 11.58 -24.39 17.03
N VAL A 308 10.57 -25.13 16.54
CA VAL A 308 9.75 -24.70 15.39
C VAL A 308 8.27 -24.63 15.77
N TRP A 309 7.83 -23.45 16.23
CA TRP A 309 6.41 -23.10 16.51
C TRP A 309 5.74 -23.82 17.70
N ASN A 310 6.00 -23.34 18.91
CA ASN A 310 5.24 -23.72 20.10
C ASN A 310 3.80 -23.15 20.05
N LEU A 311 2.91 -23.84 19.32
CA LEU A 311 1.50 -23.49 19.09
C LEU A 311 0.68 -23.35 20.38
N GLU A 312 1.04 -24.12 21.42
CA GLU A 312 0.39 -24.06 22.73
C GLU A 312 0.62 -22.71 23.41
N LYS A 313 1.85 -22.19 23.32
CA LYS A 313 2.19 -20.86 23.82
C LYS A 313 1.47 -19.77 23.05
N LEU A 314 1.43 -19.87 21.72
CA LEU A 314 0.70 -18.92 20.86
C LEU A 314 -0.79 -18.92 21.17
N ARG A 315 -1.38 -20.10 21.41
CA ARG A 315 -2.80 -20.23 21.77
C ARG A 315 -3.11 -19.57 23.11
N LYS A 316 -2.30 -19.82 24.14
CA LYS A 316 -2.42 -19.17 25.45
C LYS A 316 -2.27 -17.66 25.36
N GLU A 317 -1.32 -17.16 24.56
CA GLU A 317 -1.16 -15.73 24.33
C GLU A 317 -2.38 -15.12 23.63
N THR A 318 -2.95 -15.79 22.61
CA THR A 318 -4.15 -15.30 21.93
C THR A 318 -5.41 -15.34 22.81
N GLU A 319 -5.58 -16.37 23.64
CA GLU A 319 -6.69 -16.49 24.58
C GLU A 319 -6.56 -15.43 25.70
N ALA A 320 -5.34 -15.18 26.20
CA ALA A 320 -5.07 -14.12 27.16
C ALA A 320 -5.36 -12.73 26.59
N ILE A 321 -4.96 -12.44 25.35
CA ILE A 321 -5.29 -11.17 24.67
C ILE A 321 -6.81 -11.00 24.52
N ARG A 322 -7.54 -12.09 24.21
CA ARG A 322 -9.00 -12.05 24.10
C ARG A 322 -9.65 -11.79 25.47
N SER A 323 -9.20 -12.46 26.52
CA SER A 323 -9.68 -12.25 27.89
C SER A 323 -9.43 -10.82 28.36
N GLN A 324 -8.21 -10.30 28.18
CA GLN A 324 -7.88 -8.92 28.53
C GLN A 324 -8.74 -7.89 27.79
N LYS A 325 -9.10 -8.16 26.53
CA LYS A 325 -9.98 -7.29 25.75
C LYS A 325 -11.42 -7.34 26.24
N GLU A 326 -11.91 -8.52 26.64
CA GLU A 326 -13.24 -8.68 27.25
C GLU A 326 -13.29 -8.05 28.65
N GLU A 327 -12.24 -8.23 29.45
CA GLU A 327 -12.07 -7.61 30.77
C GLU A 327 -11.97 -6.09 30.67
N ALA A 328 -11.22 -5.54 29.71
CA ALA A 328 -11.17 -4.09 29.46
C ALA A 328 -12.52 -3.55 28.99
N ARG A 329 -13.26 -4.32 28.16
CA ARG A 329 -14.63 -3.98 27.76
C ARG A 329 -15.59 -4.01 28.95
N LEU A 330 -15.44 -4.98 29.86
CA LEU A 330 -16.26 -5.08 31.07
C LEU A 330 -15.89 -3.98 32.07
N ALA A 331 -14.61 -3.67 32.26
CA ALA A 331 -14.16 -2.59 33.15
C ALA A 331 -14.63 -1.22 32.66
N THR A 332 -14.63 -0.98 31.35
CA THR A 332 -15.22 0.24 30.76
C THR A 332 -16.75 0.28 30.89
N LEU A 333 -17.43 -0.87 30.88
CA LEU A 333 -18.87 -0.96 31.13
C LEU A 333 -19.24 -0.78 32.62
N HIS A 334 -18.38 -1.21 33.54
CA HIS A 334 -18.63 -1.25 34.98
C HIS A 334 -18.00 -0.10 35.77
N GLY A 335 -17.31 0.86 35.11
CA GLY A 335 -17.01 2.18 35.66
C GLY A 335 -16.04 2.22 36.85
N THR A 336 -15.02 1.36 36.88
CA THR A 336 -13.95 1.41 37.91
C THR A 336 -12.74 2.25 37.44
N PRO A 337 -12.24 3.22 38.23
CA PRO A 337 -11.11 4.06 37.85
C PRO A 337 -9.77 3.31 38.00
N SER A 338 -9.03 3.22 36.91
CA SER A 338 -7.68 2.63 36.84
C SER A 338 -6.66 3.52 37.56
N PHE A 339 -6.18 3.10 38.74
CA PHE A 339 -4.99 3.66 39.40
C PHE A 339 -3.72 3.23 38.65
N GLY A 340 -2.91 4.19 38.21
CA GLY A 340 -1.70 3.96 37.43
C GLY A 340 -0.50 3.44 38.24
N THR A 341 0.44 2.80 37.54
CA THR A 341 1.81 2.52 37.99
C THR A 341 2.80 3.48 37.29
N PRO A 342 3.85 3.98 37.99
CA PRO A 342 4.94 4.80 37.42
C PRO A 342 6.06 3.87 36.89
N GLY A 343 6.95 4.16 35.94
CA GLY A 343 7.27 5.29 35.08
C GLY A 343 8.72 5.09 34.58
N VAL A 344 8.99 5.21 33.27
CA VAL A 344 10.35 5.43 32.71
C VAL A 344 10.28 6.39 31.51
N GLY A 345 10.53 7.67 31.81
CA GLY A 345 11.38 8.62 31.06
C GLY A 345 11.13 8.90 29.57
N THR A 346 10.33 9.94 29.29
CA THR A 346 10.48 10.82 28.12
C THR A 346 10.87 12.23 28.60
N PRO A 347 11.82 12.96 27.99
CA PRO A 347 11.96 14.39 28.20
C PRO A 347 11.04 15.17 27.23
N GLY A 348 10.27 16.09 27.80
CA GLY A 348 9.21 16.85 27.13
C GLY A 348 9.66 18.11 26.42
N VAL A 349 8.68 18.88 25.93
CA VAL A 349 8.66 20.36 25.93
C VAL A 349 7.21 20.86 25.94
N ASP A 350 7.05 21.94 26.68
CA ASP A 350 5.94 22.74 27.18
C ASP A 350 4.84 23.22 26.22
N THR A 351 3.62 23.25 26.78
CA THR A 351 2.54 24.22 26.53
C THR A 351 2.76 25.48 27.39
N PRO A 352 2.16 26.63 27.02
CA PRO A 352 1.71 27.59 28.03
C PRO A 352 0.19 27.78 28.00
N ALA A 353 -0.39 27.50 29.17
CA ALA A 353 -1.46 28.18 29.92
C ALA A 353 -2.66 28.83 29.20
N GLU A 354 -3.85 28.33 29.58
CA GLU A 354 -5.11 29.07 29.66
C GLU A 354 -5.09 30.05 30.84
N ASP A 355 -5.81 31.16 30.71
CA ASP A 355 -6.32 31.95 31.84
C ASP A 355 -7.84 32.13 31.68
N THR A 356 -8.54 32.00 32.80
CA THR A 356 -9.99 31.83 32.94
C THR A 356 -10.77 33.15 32.87
N PRO A 357 -12.11 33.13 32.66
CA PRO A 357 -12.96 34.27 32.98
C PRO A 357 -13.92 33.98 34.14
N ALA A 358 -14.06 34.95 35.03
CA ALA A 358 -15.09 35.03 36.06
C ALA A 358 -15.90 36.33 35.92
N GLU A 359 -17.22 36.15 36.06
CA GLU A 359 -18.30 37.05 36.51
C GLU A 359 -18.45 38.52 36.05
N THR A 360 -19.71 38.85 35.77
CA THR A 360 -20.37 40.12 35.38
C THR A 360 -20.42 41.17 36.52
N PRO A 361 -20.71 42.46 36.24
CA PRO A 361 -22.11 42.92 36.32
C PRO A 361 -22.53 44.02 35.31
N ALA A 362 -23.83 44.33 35.38
CA ALA A 362 -24.70 45.25 34.62
C ALA A 362 -24.23 46.71 34.42
N GLU A 363 -24.76 47.41 33.40
CA GLU A 363 -25.78 48.48 33.52
C GLU A 363 -26.17 49.06 32.14
N GLU A 364 -27.40 49.59 32.09
CA GLU A 364 -28.21 50.30 31.10
C GLU A 364 -27.60 50.92 29.82
N ALA A 365 -28.37 50.86 28.72
CA ALA A 365 -29.13 52.01 28.20
C ALA A 365 -29.74 51.70 26.81
N SER A 366 -31.08 51.84 26.72
CA SER A 366 -31.92 52.43 25.64
C SER A 366 -31.54 52.26 24.15
N ALA A 367 -32.44 52.20 23.18
CA ALA A 367 -33.89 52.17 23.03
C ALA A 367 -34.13 52.10 21.49
N GLU A 368 -35.39 51.92 21.11
CA GLU A 368 -35.99 52.31 19.82
C GLU A 368 -35.85 51.40 18.58
N GLU A 369 -36.99 50.75 18.32
CA GLU A 369 -37.82 50.84 17.11
C GLU A 369 -37.37 50.21 15.77
N THR A 370 -38.23 49.25 15.38
CA THR A 370 -38.63 48.79 14.04
C THR A 370 -38.98 49.94 13.06
N PRO A 371 -39.30 49.74 11.74
CA PRO A 371 -39.76 48.51 11.09
C PRO A 371 -39.31 48.29 9.62
N ALA A 372 -39.84 47.20 9.06
CA ALA A 372 -39.85 46.79 7.67
C ALA A 372 -40.45 47.83 6.69
N GLU A 373 -40.01 47.81 5.42
CA GLU A 373 -40.93 47.92 4.27
C GLU A 373 -40.29 47.43 2.95
N GLU A 374 -41.16 46.91 2.09
CA GLU A 374 -41.00 46.53 0.68
C GLU A 374 -40.54 47.68 -0.23
N LYS A 375 -39.91 47.35 -1.37
CA LYS A 375 -40.46 47.57 -2.74
C LYS A 375 -39.42 47.47 -3.86
N SER A 376 -39.90 46.94 -4.99
CA SER A 376 -39.56 47.27 -6.41
C SER A 376 -38.08 47.16 -6.82
N GLY A 377 -37.71 46.42 -7.86
CA GLY A 377 -38.32 46.44 -9.19
C GLY A 377 -37.35 47.08 -10.18
N SER A 378 -36.57 46.26 -10.88
CA SER A 378 -36.08 46.38 -12.27
C SER A 378 -35.18 45.20 -12.59
#